data_AF-A0A7L5ACB1-F1
#
_entry.id   AF-A0A7L5ACB1-F1
#
_cell.length_a   1.000
_cell.length_b   1.000
_cell.length_c   1.000
_cell.angle_alpha   90.00
_cell.angle_beta   90.00
_cell.angle_gamma   90.00
#
_symmetry.space_group_name_H-M   'P 1'
#
loop_
_entity.id
_entity.type
_entity.pdbx_description
1 polymer ?
#
loop_
_entity_poly.entity_id
_entity_poly.type
_entity_poly.pdbx_seq_one_letter_code
_entity_poly.pdbx_strand_id
1 'polypeptide(L)' 'MNSKASARTDFLFARPSFGSGFARALDLGGTFDAYNSSATGEEADERAITSDWLVVGKDLGIAIEQAKRK' A
#
# COMPACT_ATOMS: atom_id res chain seq x y z
N MET A 1 17.12 0.29 18.39
CA MET A 1 16.54 -0.54 17.31
C MET A 1 15.71 0.38 16.41
N ASN A 2 16.31 0.87 15.32
CA ASN A 2 15.63 1.74 14.35
C ASN A 2 15.14 0.88 13.19
N SER A 3 13.87 0.49 13.21
CA SER A 3 13.17 0.13 12.00
C SER A 3 11.79 0.74 12.12
N LYS A 4 11.61 1.92 11.49
CA LYS A 4 10.26 2.37 11.14
C LYS A 4 9.76 1.30 10.16
N ALA A 5 9.00 0.33 10.66
CA ALA A 5 8.22 -0.57 9.83
C ALA A 5 7.26 0.31 9.03
N SER A 6 7.72 0.74 7.85
CA SER A 6 6.90 1.46 6.90
C SER A 6 5.92 0.43 6.36
N ALA A 7 4.70 0.42 6.90
CA ALA A 7 3.60 -0.32 6.31
C ALA A 7 3.51 0.09 4.83
N ARG A 8 3.94 -0.79 3.92
CA ARG A 8 3.83 -0.56 2.48
C ARG A 8 2.44 -0.98 2.07
N THR A 9 1.51 -0.02 2.15
CA THR A 9 0.13 -0.18 1.68
C THR A 9 0.06 -0.33 0.17
N ASP A 10 1.12 0.01 -0.55
CA ASP A 10 1.21 0.04 -2.02
C ASP A 10 1.72 -1.21 -2.68
N PHE A 11 1.84 -2.29 -1.93
CA PHE A 11 2.41 -3.53 -2.45
C PHE A 11 1.50 -4.19 -3.50
N LEU A 12 0.17 -4.11 -3.38
CA LEU A 12 -0.78 -4.81 -4.26
C LEU A 12 -1.41 -3.94 -5.34
N PHE A 13 -1.05 -2.66 -5.43
CA PHE A 13 -1.53 -1.80 -6.51
C PHE A 13 -0.40 -1.34 -7.41
N ALA A 14 -0.72 -1.21 -8.70
CA ALA A 14 0.20 -0.65 -9.68
C ALA A 14 0.62 0.74 -9.21
N ARG A 15 1.93 1.02 -9.20
CA ARG A 15 2.45 2.36 -8.90
C ARG A 15 2.37 3.22 -10.16
N PRO A 16 1.41 4.16 -10.27
CA PRO A 16 1.27 4.95 -11.47
C PRO A 16 2.50 5.85 -11.66
N SER A 17 2.90 6.01 -12.91
CA SER A 17 3.94 6.92 -13.37
C SER A 17 3.41 7.72 -14.56
N PHE A 18 4.08 8.82 -14.91
CA PHE A 18 3.70 9.60 -16.08
C PHE A 18 3.71 8.75 -17.37
N GLY A 19 4.74 7.92 -17.54
CA GLY A 19 4.86 7.02 -18.69
C GLY A 19 3.77 5.96 -18.73
N SER A 20 3.45 5.33 -17.58
CA SER A 20 2.36 4.35 -17.53
C SER A 20 0.98 5.00 -17.77
N GLY A 21 0.80 6.26 -17.35
CA GLY A 21 -0.41 7.03 -17.64
C GLY A 21 -0.56 7.37 -19.13
N PHE A 22 0.52 7.80 -19.79
CA PHE A 22 0.53 8.07 -21.23
C PHE A 22 0.27 6.80 -22.05
N ALA A 23 0.94 5.69 -21.72
CA ALA A 23 0.72 4.41 -22.40
C ALA A 23 -0.73 3.94 -22.26
N ARG A 24 -1.34 4.11 -21.08
CA ARG A 24 -2.74 3.76 -20.83
C ARG A 24 -3.74 4.63 -21.62
N ALA A 25 -3.41 5.88 -21.92
CA ALA A 25 -4.23 6.74 -22.77
C ALA A 25 -4.23 6.30 -24.25
N LEU A 26 -3.19 5.57 -24.68
CA LEU A 26 -3.07 5.02 -26.04
C LEU A 26 -3.55 3.56 -26.16
N ASP A 27 -3.67 2.86 -25.03
CA ASP A 27 -4.14 1.47 -24.96
C ASP A 27 -5.67 1.36 -25.03
N LEU A 28 -6.21 1.63 -26.22
CA LEU A 28 -7.65 1.48 -26.50
C LEU A 28 -8.14 0.02 -26.44
N GLY A 29 -7.21 -0.94 -26.42
CA GLY A 29 -7.47 -2.38 -26.31
C GLY A 29 -7.48 -2.93 -24.88
N GLY A 30 -7.15 -2.12 -23.86
CA GLY A 30 -7.19 -2.52 -22.45
C GLY A 30 -6.17 -3.60 -22.07
N THR A 31 -5.02 -3.66 -22.74
CA THR A 31 -3.98 -4.67 -22.51
C THR A 31 -2.90 -4.22 -21.52
N PHE A 32 -2.89 -2.95 -21.14
CA PHE A 32 -1.88 -2.33 -20.30
C PHE A 32 -2.25 -2.38 -18.80
N ASP A 33 -2.55 -3.59 -18.33
CA ASP A 33 -2.88 -3.91 -16.95
C ASP A 33 -1.79 -4.75 -16.31
N ALA A 34 -0.77 -4.09 -15.75
CA ALA A 34 0.26 -4.71 -14.91
C ALA A 34 0.05 -4.30 -13.45
N TYR A 35 -0.53 -5.21 -12.66
CA TYR A 35 -0.66 -5.05 -11.21
C TYR A 35 0.53 -5.70 -10.50
N ASN A 36 0.89 -5.18 -9.33
CA ASN A 36 1.83 -5.88 -8.45
C ASN A 36 1.13 -7.10 -7.85
N SER A 37 1.79 -8.26 -7.84
CA SER A 37 1.26 -9.51 -7.30
C SER A 37 2.19 -10.12 -6.25
N SER A 38 1.62 -10.85 -5.28
CA SER A 38 2.35 -11.78 -4.41
C SER A 38 2.55 -13.13 -5.12
N ALA A 39 3.43 -13.99 -4.57
CA ALA A 39 3.64 -15.33 -5.13
C ALA A 39 2.39 -16.23 -4.97
N THR A 40 1.60 -15.99 -3.92
CA THR A 40 0.32 -16.66 -3.66
C THR A 40 -0.74 -15.65 -3.21
N GLY A 41 -2.02 -16.02 -3.36
CA GLY A 41 -3.14 -15.22 -2.83
C GLY A 41 -3.08 -15.09 -1.31
N GLU A 42 -2.73 -16.17 -0.61
CA GLU A 42 -2.56 -16.19 0.85
C GLU A 42 -1.49 -15.20 1.32
N GLU A 43 -0.36 -15.09 0.60
CA GLU A 43 0.67 -14.10 0.89
C GLU A 43 0.19 -12.67 0.61
N ALA A 44 -0.66 -12.45 -0.40
CA ALA A 44 -1.27 -11.15 -0.63
C ALA A 44 -2.19 -10.74 0.53
N ASP A 45 -3.03 -11.66 1.00
CA ASP A 45 -3.97 -11.44 2.10
C ASP A 45 -3.23 -11.17 3.42
N GLU A 46 -2.20 -11.98 3.73
CA GLU A 46 -1.38 -11.80 4.93
C GLU A 46 -0.72 -10.41 4.94
N ARG A 47 -0.14 -10.00 3.81
CA ARG A 47 0.51 -8.68 3.66
C ARG A 47 -0.50 -7.55 3.79
N ALA A 48 -1.69 -7.68 3.20
CA ALA A 48 -2.74 -6.68 3.28
C ALA A 48 -3.22 -6.50 4.74
N ILE A 49 -3.60 -7.58 5.41
CA ILE A 49 -4.09 -7.55 6.80
C ILE A 49 -3.02 -7.00 7.76
N THR A 50 -1.77 -7.43 7.60
CA THR A 50 -0.66 -6.95 8.41
C THR A 50 -0.45 -5.45 8.22
N SER A 51 -0.51 -4.97 6.98
CA SER A 51 -0.37 -3.54 6.68
C SER A 51 -1.48 -2.71 7.33
N ASP A 52 -2.73 -3.17 7.27
CA ASP A 52 -3.87 -2.46 7.85
C ASP A 52 -3.72 -2.31 9.38
N TRP A 53 -3.36 -3.38 10.07
CA TRP A 53 -3.15 -3.35 11.52
C TRP A 53 -1.98 -2.45 11.95
N LEU A 54 -0.90 -2.41 11.15
CA LEU A 54 0.22 -1.52 11.41
C LEU A 54 -0.19 -0.04 11.32
N VAL A 55 -1.02 0.32 10.33
CA VAL A 55 -1.54 1.69 10.17
C VAL A 55 -2.47 2.05 11.34
N VAL A 56 -3.42 1.17 11.67
CA VAL A 56 -4.31 1.37 12.82
C VAL A 56 -3.53 1.58 14.12
N GLY A 57 -2.53 0.74 14.39
CA GLY A 57 -1.71 0.85 15.60
C GLY A 57 -0.93 2.16 15.66
N LYS A 58 -0.40 2.62 14.53
CA LYS A 58 0.28 3.92 14.42
C LYS A 58 -0.67 5.08 14.73
N ASP A 59 -1.86 5.06 14.14
CA ASP A 59 -2.85 6.13 14.31
C ASP A 59 -3.38 6.19 15.76
N LEU A 60 -3.60 5.04 16.39
CA LEU A 60 -3.92 4.95 17.81
C LEU A 60 -2.81 5.55 18.69
N GLY A 61 -1.55 5.23 18.40
CA GLY A 61 -0.41 5.79 19.13
C GLY A 61 -0.34 7.33 19.01
N ILE A 62 -0.57 7.87 17.81
CA ILE A 62 -0.64 9.32 17.58
C ILE A 62 -1.80 9.94 18.37
N ALA A 63 -2.99 9.33 18.34
CA ALA A 63 -4.17 9.84 19.03
C ALA A 63 -3.99 9.85 20.57
N ILE A 64 -3.38 8.80 21.13
CA ILE A 64 -3.06 8.72 22.57
C ILE A 64 -2.09 9.85 22.97
N GLU A 65 -1.03 10.06 22.19
CA GLU A 65 -0.06 11.12 22.46
C GLU A 65 -0.68 12.52 22.34
N GLN A 66 -1.60 12.73 21.40
CA GLN A 66 -2.35 13.98 21.31
C GLN A 66 -3.30 14.18 22.50
N ALA A 67 -3.96 13.12 22.96
CA ALA A 67 -4.86 13.17 24.10
C ALA A 67 -4.13 13.52 25.40
N LYS A 68 -2.91 13.00 25.61
CA LYS A 68 -2.07 13.33 26.78
C LYS A 68 -1.54 14.76 26.81
N ARG A 69 -1.52 15.45 25.66
CA ARG A 69 -1.02 16.83 25.53
C ARG A 69 -2.11 17.90 25.74
N LYS A 70 -3.36 17.49 25.92
CA LYS A 70 -4.48 18.34 26.36
C LYS A 70 -4.70 18.15 27.86
#